data_AF-A0A928PGR5-F1
#
_entry.id   AF-A0A928PGR5-F1
#
_cell.length_a   1.000
_cell.length_b   1.000
_cell.length_c   1.000
_cell.angle_alpha   90.00
_cell.angle_beta   90.00
_cell.angle_gamma   90.00
#
_symmetry.space_group_name_H-M   'P 1'
#
loop_
_entity.id
_entity.type
_entity.pdbx_description
1 polymer ?
#
loop_
_entity_poly.entity_id
_entity_poly.type
_entity_poly.pdbx_seq_one_letter_code
_entity_poly.pdbx_strand_id
1 'polypeptide(L)'
;MKTRRIPAALLALLLLLPACSEQTDPEFAGCMTEAMCVANSADVIPSYYDVALKDKYNRDAESAEMLDIIRDSLIFDFGYLNSFALNTAGHLFVQLVRVGSTDFASSYAQNKKGYEKALEKMQEAYAD
;
A
#
# COMPACT_ATOMS: atom_id res chain seq x y z
N MET A 1 6.51 -23.08 6.60
CA MET A 1 7.09 -21.73 6.46
C MET A 1 5.92 -20.77 6.21
N LYS A 2 5.44 -20.10 7.25
CA LYS A 2 4.20 -19.31 7.22
C LYS A 2 4.53 -17.91 6.69
N THR A 3 3.98 -17.57 5.53
CA THR A 3 4.13 -16.28 4.85
C THR A 3 3.59 -15.15 5.72
N ARG A 4 4.49 -14.38 6.33
CA ARG A 4 4.16 -13.12 7.00
C ARG A 4 3.75 -12.13 5.91
N ARG A 5 2.49 -11.73 5.92
CA ARG A 5 1.90 -10.75 4.98
C ARG A 5 2.72 -9.45 5.04
N ILE A 6 3.33 -9.07 3.92
CA ILE A 6 4.14 -7.85 3.77
C ILE A 6 3.20 -6.73 3.31
N PRO A 7 2.98 -5.66 4.10
CA PRO A 7 2.03 -4.61 3.77
C PRO A 7 2.68 -3.53 2.88
N ALA A 8 1.89 -2.98 1.95
CA ALA A 8 1.98 -1.70 1.24
C ALA A 8 3.28 -1.28 0.49
N ALA A 9 4.48 -1.59 0.99
CA ALA A 9 5.74 -1.20 0.38
C ALA A 9 5.99 -1.91 -0.98
N LEU A 10 5.36 -3.06 -1.19
CA LEU A 10 5.39 -3.80 -2.44
C LEU A 10 4.75 -3.01 -3.61
N LEU A 11 3.73 -2.18 -3.32
CA LEU A 11 2.97 -1.47 -4.36
C LEU A 11 3.76 -0.31 -5.00
N ALA A 12 4.71 0.28 -4.25
CA ALA A 12 5.53 1.38 -4.76
C ALA A 12 6.69 0.90 -5.65
N LEU A 13 7.20 -0.32 -5.43
CA LEU A 13 8.27 -0.87 -6.27
C LEU A 13 7.73 -1.53 -7.55
N LEU A 14 6.51 -2.08 -7.50
CA LEU A 14 5.82 -2.65 -8.67
C LEU A 14 5.43 -1.57 -9.70
N LEU A 15 5.22 -0.32 -9.28
CA LEU A 15 4.83 0.79 -10.16
C LEU A 15 5.95 1.24 -11.14
N LEU A 16 7.19 0.76 -10.94
CA LEU A 16 8.35 1.09 -11.76
C LEU A 16 8.67 0.03 -12.83
N LEU A 17 7.97 -1.11 -12.87
CA LEU A 17 8.04 -1.99 -14.04
C LEU A 17 7.32 -1.27 -15.17
N PRO A 18 8.05 -0.67 -16.13
CA PRO A 18 7.40 0.02 -17.22
C PRO A 18 6.65 -1.06 -18.00
N ALA A 19 5.44 -0.76 -18.46
CA ALA A 19 4.74 -1.54 -19.47
C ALA A 19 5.46 -1.55 -20.84
N CYS A 20 6.79 -1.41 -20.84
CA CYS A 20 7.67 -1.34 -22.00
C CYS A 20 8.56 -2.58 -22.01
N SER A 21 8.08 -3.62 -22.68
CA SER A 21 8.81 -4.36 -23.72
C SER A 21 8.32 -5.80 -23.75
N GLU A 22 7.95 -6.26 -24.94
CA GLU A 22 7.64 -7.65 -25.28
C GLU A 22 8.85 -8.61 -25.08
N GLN A 23 9.89 -8.20 -24.34
CA GLN A 23 11.21 -8.86 -24.27
C GLN A 23 11.87 -8.86 -22.88
N THR A 24 11.19 -8.51 -21.80
CA THR A 24 11.77 -8.71 -20.45
C THR A 24 11.27 -10.03 -19.87
N ASP A 25 12.20 -10.93 -19.53
CA ASP A 25 11.90 -12.18 -18.84
C ASP A 25 11.22 -11.86 -17.49
N PRO A 26 9.95 -12.24 -17.30
CA PRO A 26 9.20 -11.92 -16.08
C PRO A 26 9.83 -12.55 -14.84
N GLU A 27 10.53 -13.69 -14.96
CA GLU A 27 11.21 -14.31 -13.82
C GLU A 27 12.43 -13.50 -13.38
N PHE A 28 13.22 -12.99 -14.33
CA PHE A 28 14.37 -12.13 -14.02
C PHE A 28 13.92 -10.82 -13.37
N ALA A 29 12.85 -10.20 -13.89
CA ALA A 29 12.27 -9.00 -13.32
C ALA A 29 11.72 -9.25 -11.90
N GLY A 30 11.03 -10.38 -11.68
CA GLY A 30 10.57 -10.80 -10.35
C GLY A 30 11.72 -10.99 -9.37
N CYS A 31 12.75 -11.75 -9.75
CA CYS A 31 13.91 -12.02 -8.92
C CYS A 31 14.69 -10.73 -8.55
N MET A 32 14.90 -9.84 -9.53
CA MET A 32 15.58 -8.57 -9.29
C MET A 32 14.77 -7.65 -8.35
N THR A 33 13.46 -7.56 -8.54
CA THR A 33 12.59 -6.73 -7.68
C THR A 33 12.51 -7.27 -6.26
N GLU A 34 12.50 -8.58 -6.07
CA GLU A 34 12.62 -9.21 -4.75
C GLU A 34 13.96 -8.90 -4.08
N ALA A 35 15.07 -9.05 -4.81
CA ALA A 35 16.40 -8.72 -4.30
C ALA A 35 16.52 -7.25 -3.88
N MET A 36 15.97 -6.33 -4.69
CA MET A 36 15.91 -4.91 -4.38
C MET A 36 15.02 -4.61 -3.15
N CYS A 37 13.89 -5.31 -3.00
CA CYS A 37 13.04 -5.18 -1.81
C CYS A 37 13.78 -5.59 -0.54
N VAL A 38 14.53 -6.69 -0.59
CA VAL A 38 15.32 -7.18 0.55
C VAL A 38 16.40 -6.16 0.91
N ALA A 39 17.19 -5.69 -0.06
CA ALA A 39 18.21 -4.67 0.18
C ALA A 39 17.62 -3.36 0.73
N ASN A 40 16.48 -2.91 0.19
CA ASN A 40 15.78 -1.73 0.68
C ASN A 40 15.31 -1.89 2.14
N SER A 41 14.81 -3.06 2.51
CA SER A 41 14.35 -3.34 3.88
C SER A 41 15.48 -3.38 4.90
N ALA A 42 16.66 -3.85 4.49
CA ALA A 42 17.83 -3.99 5.36
C ALA A 42 18.60 -2.67 5.52
N ASP A 43 18.82 -1.93 4.44
CA ASP A 43 19.79 -0.83 4.44
C ASP A 43 19.14 0.54 4.32
N VAL A 44 18.19 0.69 3.38
CA VAL A 44 17.64 2.01 3.01
C VAL A 44 16.61 2.49 4.02
N ILE A 45 15.68 1.63 4.46
CA ILE A 45 14.64 2.01 5.42
C ILE A 45 15.24 2.45 6.76
N PRO A 46 16.18 1.70 7.39
CA PRO A 46 16.79 2.13 8.64
C PRO A 46 17.62 3.40 8.48
N SER A 47 18.42 3.51 7.42
CA SER A 47 19.24 4.70 7.18
C SER A 47 18.40 5.96 6.97
N TYR A 48 17.28 5.86 6.24
CA TYR A 48 16.37 6.99 6.04
C TYR A 48 15.72 7.42 7.36
N TYR A 49 15.35 6.47 8.19
CA TYR A 49 14.62 6.76 9.43
C TYR A 49 15.54 7.27 10.54
N ASP A 50 16.67 6.61 10.79
CA ASP A 50 17.57 6.95 11.88
C ASP A 50 18.49 8.13 11.55
N VAL A 51 19.04 8.18 10.33
CA VAL A 51 20.01 9.24 9.95
C VAL A 51 19.30 10.48 9.44
N ALA A 52 18.32 10.34 8.54
CA ALA A 52 17.65 11.51 8.00
C ALA A 52 16.60 12.04 9.00
N LEU A 53 15.62 11.22 9.39
CA LEU A 53 14.47 11.72 10.15
C LEU A 53 14.78 11.98 11.63
N LYS A 54 15.50 11.08 12.31
CA LYS A 54 15.86 11.28 13.73
C LYS A 54 17.04 12.25 13.86
N ASP A 55 18.21 11.96 13.30
CA ASP A 55 19.39 12.80 13.55
C ASP A 55 19.37 14.16 12.79
N LYS A 56 19.21 14.14 11.46
CA LYS A 56 19.36 15.35 10.64
C LYS A 56 18.21 16.36 10.80
N TYR A 57 16.97 15.89 10.88
CA TYR A 57 15.78 16.74 10.90
C TYR A 57 15.18 16.96 12.30
N ASN A 58 15.32 16.02 13.24
CA ASN A 58 14.71 16.11 14.57
C ASN A 58 15.74 15.86 15.69
N ARG A 59 16.60 16.84 15.95
CA ARG A 59 17.68 16.75 16.95
C ARG A 59 17.21 16.59 18.40
N ASP A 60 15.90 16.64 18.66
CA ASP A 60 15.30 16.46 19.97
C ASP A 60 14.90 14.99 20.18
N ALA A 61 15.32 14.42 21.31
CA ALA A 61 15.04 13.04 21.68
C ALA A 61 13.53 12.77 21.79
N GLU A 62 12.73 13.74 22.25
CA GLU A 62 11.27 13.57 22.37
C GLU A 62 10.60 13.45 20.98
N SER A 63 11.13 14.17 19.99
CA SER A 63 10.60 14.11 18.61
C SER A 63 10.96 12.78 17.93
N ALA A 64 12.12 12.19 18.26
CA ALA A 64 12.51 10.88 17.75
C ALA A 64 11.59 9.76 18.28
N GLU A 65 11.24 9.79 19.57
CA GLU A 65 10.29 8.84 20.16
C GLU A 65 8.87 8.98 19.57
N MET A 66 8.46 10.22 19.26
CA MET A 66 7.16 10.47 18.63
C MET A 66 7.08 9.88 17.22
N LEU A 67 8.16 9.94 16.46
CA LEU A 67 8.24 9.29 15.15
C LEU A 67 8.08 7.78 15.27
N ASP A 68 8.68 7.16 16.29
CA ASP A 68 8.61 5.70 16.52
C ASP A 68 7.15 5.28 16.75
N ILE A 69 6.42 6.03 17.59
CA ILE A 69 4.99 5.82 17.83
C ILE A 69 4.18 5.93 16.52
N ILE A 70 4.44 6.95 15.71
CA ILE A 70 3.74 7.13 14.43
C ILE A 70 4.01 5.93 13.52
N ARG A 71 5.25 5.46 13.43
CA ARG A 71 5.65 4.34 12.59
C ARG A 71 4.99 3.04 13.03
N ASP A 72 4.91 2.79 14.34
CA ASP A 72 4.28 1.61 14.91
C ASP A 72 2.76 1.63 14.79
N SER A 73 2.14 2.81 14.81
CA SER A 73 0.69 2.98 14.67
C SER A 73 0.19 2.87 13.21
N LEU A 74 1.10 2.76 12.25
CA LEU A 74 0.79 2.91 10.83
C LEU A 74 0.13 1.63 10.29
N ILE A 75 -1.19 1.66 10.18
CA ILE A 75 -2.01 0.57 9.62
C ILE A 75 -2.44 0.96 8.20
N PHE A 76 -2.16 0.08 7.25
CA PHE A 76 -2.69 0.22 5.89
C PHE A 76 -3.92 -0.68 5.70
N ASP A 77 -5.06 -0.07 5.41
CA ASP A 77 -6.27 -0.80 5.04
C ASP A 77 -6.21 -1.26 3.59
N PHE A 78 -6.51 -2.53 3.35
CA PHE A 78 -6.48 -3.14 2.01
C PHE A 78 -7.51 -2.49 1.07
N GLY A 79 -8.70 -2.15 1.60
CA GLY A 79 -9.78 -1.52 0.85
C GLY A 79 -9.43 -0.09 0.43
N TYR A 80 -8.68 0.63 1.25
CA TYR A 80 -8.18 1.98 0.95
C TYR A 80 -7.01 1.96 -0.04
N LEU A 81 -6.02 1.09 0.18
CA LEU A 81 -4.86 0.96 -0.72
C LEU A 81 -5.28 0.55 -2.14
N ASN A 82 -6.14 -0.45 -2.25
CA ASN A 82 -6.62 -0.94 -3.53
C ASN A 82 -7.90 -0.26 -3.96
N SER A 83 -8.21 0.91 -3.40
CA SER A 83 -9.51 1.52 -3.60
C SER A 83 -9.77 1.83 -5.07
N PHE A 84 -8.77 2.15 -5.88
CA PHE A 84 -8.97 2.35 -7.32
C PHE A 84 -9.40 1.05 -8.02
N ALA A 85 -8.72 -0.06 -7.70
CA ALA A 85 -9.04 -1.38 -8.25
C ALA A 85 -10.38 -1.91 -7.73
N LEU A 86 -10.76 -1.58 -6.48
CA LEU A 86 -12.00 -1.99 -5.82
C LEU A 86 -13.17 -1.01 -6.07
N ASN A 87 -13.21 -0.34 -7.21
CA ASN A 87 -14.28 0.58 -7.58
C ASN A 87 -14.55 1.69 -6.54
N THR A 88 -13.50 2.24 -5.95
CA THR A 88 -13.55 3.34 -4.96
C THR A 88 -14.14 2.93 -3.60
N ALA A 89 -14.21 1.63 -3.29
CA ALA A 89 -14.79 1.12 -2.04
C ALA A 89 -14.19 1.74 -0.76
N GLY A 90 -12.86 1.84 -0.67
CA GLY A 90 -12.17 2.43 0.48
C GLY A 90 -12.41 3.95 0.64
N HIS A 91 -12.79 4.65 -0.44
CA HIS A 91 -13.07 6.08 -0.41
C HIS A 91 -14.56 6.41 -0.25
N LEU A 92 -15.43 5.43 0.02
CA LEU A 92 -16.86 5.67 0.22
C LEU A 92 -17.11 6.72 1.33
N PHE A 93 -16.37 6.64 2.44
CA PHE A 93 -16.44 7.63 3.51
C PHE A 93 -16.02 9.03 3.05
N VAL A 94 -14.93 9.12 2.27
CA VAL A 94 -14.46 10.39 1.71
C VAL A 94 -15.52 11.00 0.77
N GLN A 95 -16.19 10.17 -0.02
CA GLN A 95 -17.27 10.62 -0.89
C GLN A 95 -18.49 11.12 -0.10
N LEU A 96 -18.89 10.39 0.95
CA LEU A 96 -20.01 10.80 1.80
C LEU A 96 -19.75 12.13 2.51
N VAL A 97 -18.54 12.34 3.02
CA VAL A 97 -18.13 13.61 3.63
C VAL A 97 -18.17 14.75 2.61
N ARG A 98 -17.70 14.52 1.37
CA ARG A 98 -17.73 15.53 0.29
C ARG A 98 -19.15 15.95 -0.10
N VAL A 99 -20.08 15.00 -0.08
CA VAL A 99 -21.51 15.23 -0.40
C VAL A 99 -22.29 15.74 0.81
N GLY A 100 -21.72 15.66 2.02
CA GLY A 100 -22.39 16.05 3.26
C GLY A 100 -23.50 15.07 3.67
N SER A 101 -23.45 13.81 3.21
CA SER A 101 -24.42 12.78 3.56
C SER A 101 -23.91 11.87 4.67
N THR A 102 -24.82 11.43 5.54
CA THR A 102 -24.54 10.47 6.62
C THR A 102 -25.04 9.06 6.31
N ASP A 103 -25.66 8.86 5.14
CA ASP A 103 -26.31 7.62 4.76
C ASP A 103 -25.31 6.61 4.19
N PHE A 104 -24.50 6.03 5.08
CA PHE A 104 -23.50 5.01 4.71
C PHE A 104 -24.14 3.73 4.17
N ALA A 105 -25.14 3.20 4.89
CA ALA A 105 -25.72 1.89 4.59
C ALA A 105 -26.41 1.85 3.21
N SER A 106 -27.12 2.91 2.84
CA SER A 106 -27.81 3.01 1.54
C SER A 106 -26.80 3.15 0.40
N SER A 107 -25.77 4.00 0.58
CA SER A 107 -24.71 4.22 -0.41
C SER A 107 -23.86 2.98 -0.62
N TYR A 108 -23.59 2.21 0.44
CA TYR A 108 -22.93 0.92 0.35
C TYR A 108 -23.79 -0.11 -0.40
N ALA A 109 -25.08 -0.22 -0.05
CA ALA A 109 -25.98 -1.18 -0.68
C ALA A 109 -26.14 -0.96 -2.20
N GLN A 110 -26.17 0.31 -2.64
CA GLN A 110 -26.21 0.65 -4.06
C GLN A 110 -24.95 0.20 -4.82
N ASN A 111 -23.78 0.36 -4.21
CA ASN A 111 -22.49 0.10 -4.87
C ASN A 111 -21.95 -1.32 -4.64
N LYS A 112 -22.57 -2.10 -3.73
CA LYS A 112 -22.14 -3.46 -3.34
C LYS A 112 -21.83 -4.36 -4.53
N LYS A 113 -22.72 -4.43 -5.53
CA LYS A 113 -22.54 -5.27 -6.72
C LYS A 113 -21.31 -4.86 -7.56
N GLY A 114 -20.97 -3.57 -7.57
CA GLY A 114 -19.77 -3.08 -8.23
C GLY A 114 -18.50 -3.46 -7.47
N TYR A 115 -18.54 -3.40 -6.13
CA TYR A 115 -17.44 -3.83 -5.28
C TYR A 115 -17.17 -5.33 -5.38
N GLU A 116 -18.21 -6.17 -5.38
CA GLU A 116 -18.08 -7.64 -5.51
C GLU A 116 -17.43 -8.02 -6.84
N LYS A 117 -17.88 -7.44 -7.96
CA LYS A 117 -17.26 -7.68 -9.28
C LYS A 117 -15.80 -7.23 -9.36
N ALA A 118 -15.49 -6.11 -8.72
CA ALA A 118 -14.12 -5.60 -8.68
C ALA A 118 -13.20 -6.49 -7.84
N LEU A 119 -13.74 -7.04 -6.73
CA LEU A 119 -13.04 -8.00 -5.89
C LEU A 119 -12.77 -9.31 -6.63
N GLU A 120 -13.76 -9.85 -7.36
CA GLU A 120 -13.61 -11.07 -8.18
C GLU A 120 -12.49 -10.89 -9.21
N LYS A 121 -12.49 -9.77 -9.96
CA LYS A 121 -11.42 -9.46 -10.92
C LYS A 121 -10.03 -9.39 -10.28
N MET A 122 -9.94 -8.81 -9.08
CA MET A 122 -8.66 -8.79 -8.35
C MET A 122 -8.25 -10.20 -7.94
N GLN A 123 -9.17 -11.04 -7.47
CA GLN A 123 -8.87 -12.41 -7.07
C GLN A 123 -8.41 -13.27 -8.25
N GLU A 124 -9.05 -13.13 -9.41
CA GLU A 124 -8.63 -13.80 -10.64
C GLU A 124 -7.21 -13.38 -11.05
N ALA A 125 -6.88 -12.10 -10.98
CA ALA A 125 -5.54 -11.59 -11.32
C ALA A 125 -4.41 -12.06 -10.37
N TYR A 126 -4.75 -12.57 -9.18
CA TYR A 126 -3.78 -13.12 -8.21
C TYR A 126 -3.83 -14.66 -8.12
N ALA A 127 -4.68 -15.32 -8.91
CA ALA A 127 -4.81 -16.78 -8.91
C ALA A 127 -3.83 -17.47 -9.89
N ASP A 128 -3.34 -16.72 -10.88
CA ASP A 128 -2.23 -17.09 -11.77
C ASP A 128 -0.88 -16.70 -11.14
#